data_AF-A0A2B8ANG9-F1
#
_entry.id   AF-A0A2B8ANG9-F1
#
_cell.length_a   1.000
_cell.length_b   1.000
_cell.length_c   1.000
_cell.angle_alpha   90.00
_cell.angle_beta   90.00
_cell.angle_gamma   90.00
#
_symmetry.space_group_name_H-M   'P 1'
#
loop_
_entity.id
_entity.type
_entity.pdbx_description
1 polymer ?
#
loop_
_entity_poly.entity_id
_entity_poly.type
_entity_poly.pdbx_seq_one_letter_code
_entity_poly.pdbx_strand_id
1 'polypeptide(L)'
;MTETTRLHGLLHELWSGDWKPAAARAGEVMHEEMVRLGVWETVVPADRAAVRWAVATGRTITEQRVDTMRIKRGLSGLVDLLQHVIRVCERAPYPTARTVELRQAAETYRRLAALPEGWREEVVRRVMMGGEDMPHAVAEAQMSRNRLRSWYGPEAVEDTPVTGAGVWPETAEGREAAS
;
A
#
# COMPACT_ATOMS: atom_id res chain seq x y z
N MET A 1 16.66 1.47 27.84
CA MET A 1 17.31 2.63 27.16
C MET A 1 16.94 2.54 25.70
N THR A 2 16.45 3.65 25.13
CA THR A 2 15.61 3.76 23.92
C THR A 2 16.09 2.94 22.72
N GLU A 3 15.52 1.75 22.60
CA GLU A 3 15.75 0.81 21.49
C GLU A 3 15.36 1.39 20.12
N THR A 4 14.69 2.54 20.06
CA THR A 4 14.22 3.21 18.83
C THR A 4 14.90 4.57 18.57
N THR A 5 16.05 4.84 19.20
CA THR A 5 16.74 6.15 19.10
C THR A 5 17.04 6.55 17.66
N ARG A 6 17.41 5.60 16.79
CA ARG A 6 17.72 5.85 15.38
C ARG A 6 16.48 6.25 14.57
N LEU A 7 15.32 5.66 14.88
CA LEU A 7 14.04 6.02 14.26
C LEU A 7 13.57 7.42 14.69
N HIS A 8 13.75 7.78 15.95
CA HIS A 8 13.44 9.13 16.46
C HIS A 8 14.36 10.20 15.87
N GLY A 9 15.66 9.90 15.72
CA GLY A 9 16.60 10.78 15.04
C GLY A 9 16.17 11.05 13.60
N LEU A 10 15.81 9.99 12.86
CA LEU A 10 15.30 10.11 11.49
C LEU A 10 14.01 10.95 11.41
N LEU A 11 13.08 10.78 12.36
CA LEU A 11 11.84 11.56 12.40
C LEU A 11 12.13 13.05 12.60
N HIS A 12 13.08 13.37 13.49
CA HIS A 12 13.51 14.75 13.70
C HIS A 12 14.16 15.34 12.43
N GLU A 13 15.02 14.59 11.75
CA GLU A 13 15.68 15.03 10.50
C GLU A 13 14.67 15.32 9.37
N LEU A 14 13.61 14.51 9.28
CA LEU A 14 12.52 14.75 8.32
C LEU A 14 11.76 16.06 8.62
N TRP A 15 11.72 16.49 9.88
CA TRP A 15 11.07 17.74 10.31
C TRP A 15 12.00 18.96 10.31
N SER A 16 13.31 18.78 10.50
CA SER A 16 14.28 19.86 10.74
C SER A 16 14.77 20.58 9.46
N GLY A 17 14.30 20.19 8.28
CA GLY A 17 14.53 20.90 7.02
C GLY A 17 15.55 20.26 6.06
N ASP A 18 16.45 19.40 6.53
CA ASP A 18 17.33 18.57 5.68
C ASP A 18 16.68 17.21 5.35
N TRP A 19 15.44 17.30 4.86
CA TRP A 19 14.57 16.13 4.69
C TRP A 19 14.99 15.24 3.52
N LYS A 20 15.77 15.75 2.55
CA LYS A 20 16.15 14.98 1.34
C LYS A 20 16.99 13.74 1.67
N PRO A 21 18.15 13.88 2.33
CA PRO A 21 18.95 12.71 2.68
C PRO A 21 18.20 11.82 3.69
N ALA A 22 17.36 12.39 4.56
CA ALA A 22 16.52 11.64 5.50
C ALA A 22 15.46 10.78 4.79
N ALA A 23 14.76 11.34 3.80
CA ALA A 23 13.76 10.65 3.01
C ALA A 23 14.38 9.50 2.19
N ALA A 24 15.56 9.72 1.59
CA ALA A 24 16.27 8.69 0.83
C ALA A 24 16.62 7.44 1.67
N ARG A 25 17.01 7.63 2.93
CA ARG A 25 17.39 6.53 3.85
C ARG A 25 16.23 5.98 4.67
N ALA A 26 15.05 6.60 4.64
CA ALA A 26 13.99 6.32 5.61
C ALA A 26 13.54 4.86 5.60
N GLY A 27 13.30 4.29 4.41
CA GLY A 27 12.91 2.89 4.27
C GLY A 27 13.98 1.90 4.77
N GLU A 28 15.25 2.18 4.50
CA GLU A 28 16.38 1.32 4.91
C GLU A 28 16.55 1.35 6.42
N VAL A 29 16.52 2.53 7.04
CA VAL A 29 16.61 2.69 8.50
C VAL A 29 15.43 2.02 9.21
N MET A 30 14.20 2.16 8.71
CA MET A 30 13.02 1.46 9.26
C MET A 30 13.21 -0.05 9.21
N HIS A 31 13.64 -0.60 8.07
CA HIS A 31 13.87 -2.03 7.91
C HIS A 31 14.98 -2.55 8.86
N GLU A 32 16.13 -1.89 8.90
CA GLU A 32 17.27 -2.28 9.75
C GLU A 32 16.88 -2.30 11.23
N GLU A 33 16.16 -1.29 11.70
CA GLU A 33 15.74 -1.21 13.10
C GLU A 33 14.69 -2.29 13.43
N MET A 34 13.74 -2.55 12.53
CA MET A 34 12.77 -3.63 12.72
C MET A 34 13.44 -5.02 12.77
N VAL A 35 14.48 -5.25 11.95
CA VAL A 35 15.26 -6.50 11.97
C VAL A 35 16.08 -6.59 13.26
N ARG A 36 16.79 -5.52 13.63
CA ARG A 36 17.62 -5.46 14.85
C ARG A 36 16.81 -5.73 16.12
N LEU A 37 15.57 -5.27 16.17
CA LEU A 37 14.64 -5.47 17.29
C LEU A 37 13.86 -6.78 17.22
N GLY A 38 14.07 -7.62 16.19
CA GLY A 38 13.35 -8.89 16.01
C GLY A 38 11.86 -8.73 15.65
N VAL A 39 11.45 -7.52 15.26
CA VAL A 39 10.04 -7.16 14.97
C VAL A 39 9.68 -7.44 13.52
N TRP A 40 10.66 -7.50 12.62
CA TRP A 40 10.44 -7.65 11.19
C TRP A 40 9.58 -8.87 10.80
N GLU A 41 9.87 -10.04 11.37
CA GLU A 41 9.11 -11.26 11.06
C GLU A 41 7.75 -11.30 11.77
N THR A 42 7.58 -10.50 12.83
CA THR A 42 6.37 -10.43 13.65
C THR A 42 5.41 -9.32 13.23
N VAL A 43 5.73 -8.50 12.25
CA VAL A 43 4.77 -7.54 11.69
C VAL A 43 3.95 -8.15 10.57
N VAL A 44 2.79 -7.55 10.30
CA VAL A 44 1.93 -8.00 9.20
C VAL A 44 2.65 -7.78 7.85
N PRO A 45 2.46 -8.67 6.86
CA PRO A 45 3.02 -8.52 5.52
C PRO A 45 2.80 -7.14 4.88
N ALA A 46 1.66 -6.50 5.15
CA ALA A 46 1.36 -5.16 4.67
C ALA A 46 2.35 -4.09 5.20
N ASP A 47 2.72 -4.16 6.47
CA ASP A 47 3.67 -3.23 7.08
C ASP A 47 5.07 -3.45 6.50
N ARG A 48 5.48 -4.71 6.29
CA ARG A 48 6.73 -5.04 5.59
C ARG A 48 6.76 -4.48 4.18
N ALA A 49 5.65 -4.62 3.43
CA ALA A 49 5.54 -4.09 2.09
C ALA A 49 5.60 -2.55 2.08
N ALA A 50 4.96 -1.88 3.04
CA ALA A 50 5.01 -0.43 3.18
C ALA A 50 6.44 0.07 3.45
N VAL A 51 7.19 -0.59 4.34
CA VAL A 51 8.60 -0.26 4.61
C VAL A 51 9.48 -0.48 3.38
N ARG A 52 9.28 -1.57 2.63
CA ARG A 52 9.99 -1.79 1.35
C ARG A 52 9.63 -0.73 0.30
N TRP A 53 8.36 -0.35 0.21
CA TRP A 53 7.89 0.71 -0.68
C TRP A 53 8.47 2.09 -0.31
N ALA A 54 8.71 2.33 0.99
CA ALA A 54 9.33 3.56 1.47
C ALA A 54 10.78 3.72 0.95
N VAL A 55 11.51 2.63 0.71
CA VAL A 55 12.84 2.67 0.08
C VAL A 55 12.74 3.27 -1.33
N ALA A 56 11.79 2.78 -2.14
CA ALA A 56 11.55 3.29 -3.49
C ALA A 56 10.99 4.73 -3.48
N THR A 57 10.09 5.02 -2.56
CA THR A 57 9.46 6.33 -2.39
C THR A 57 10.47 7.39 -2.00
N GLY A 58 11.38 7.09 -1.06
CA GLY A 58 12.46 7.98 -0.63
C GLY A 58 13.32 8.45 -1.80
N ARG A 59 13.73 7.53 -2.68
CA ARG A 59 14.50 7.84 -3.90
C ARG A 59 13.72 8.72 -4.86
N THR A 60 12.44 8.40 -5.08
CA THR A 60 11.58 9.16 -5.99
C THR A 60 11.36 10.60 -5.50
N ILE A 61 11.17 10.81 -4.19
CA ILE A 61 11.02 12.15 -3.60
C ILE A 61 12.33 12.95 -3.76
N THR A 62 13.50 12.32 -3.64
CA THR A 62 14.79 13.01 -3.83
C THR A 62 15.12 13.36 -5.28
N GLU A 63 14.62 12.59 -6.24
CA GLU A 63 14.88 12.78 -7.67
C GLU A 63 13.90 13.75 -8.35
N GLN A 64 12.66 13.85 -7.84
CA GLN A 64 11.64 14.73 -8.42
C GLN A 64 11.94 16.22 -8.19
N ARG A 65 12.13 16.97 -9.28
CA ARG A 65 12.40 18.42 -9.24
C ARG A 65 11.16 19.33 -9.37
N VAL A 66 9.96 18.81 -9.66
CA VAL A 66 8.94 19.64 -10.33
C VAL A 66 7.59 19.79 -9.60
N ASP A 67 7.22 18.93 -8.63
CA ASP A 67 5.91 19.03 -7.95
C ASP A 67 6.03 19.07 -6.42
N THR A 68 5.95 20.29 -5.86
CA THR A 68 5.99 20.53 -4.41
C THR A 68 4.84 19.85 -3.66
N MET A 69 3.64 19.70 -4.26
CA MET A 69 2.51 19.05 -3.61
C MET A 69 2.72 17.55 -3.52
N ARG A 70 3.27 16.93 -4.57
CA ARG A 70 3.63 15.50 -4.56
C ARG A 70 4.75 15.20 -3.55
N ILE A 71 5.75 16.08 -3.47
CA ILE A 71 6.82 15.98 -2.46
C ILE A 71 6.23 16.07 -1.05
N LYS A 72 5.38 17.07 -0.75
CA LYS A 72 4.74 17.21 0.57
C LYS A 72 3.90 15.99 0.95
N ARG A 73 3.13 15.45 0.01
CA ARG A 73 2.32 14.23 0.24
C ARG A 73 3.20 13.02 0.51
N GLY A 74 4.27 12.84 -0.27
CA GLY A 74 5.23 11.75 -0.07
C GLY A 74 5.94 11.84 1.28
N LEU A 75 6.38 13.03 1.67
CA LEU A 75 7.02 13.27 2.97
C LEU A 75 6.05 13.02 4.13
N SER A 76 4.81 13.48 4.03
CA SER A 76 3.79 13.23 5.06
C SER A 76 3.56 11.73 5.23
N GLY A 77 3.41 10.98 4.12
CA GLY A 77 3.27 9.53 4.16
C GLY A 77 4.48 8.80 4.76
N LEU A 78 5.71 9.27 4.50
CA LEU A 78 6.92 8.73 5.12
C LEU A 78 6.95 8.99 6.63
N VAL A 79 6.56 10.19 7.06
CA VAL A 79 6.48 10.56 8.48
C VAL A 79 5.44 9.70 9.20
N ASP A 80 4.25 9.54 8.63
CA ASP A 80 3.18 8.72 9.20
C ASP A 80 3.60 7.25 9.34
N LEU A 81 4.26 6.71 8.31
CA LEU A 81 4.79 5.35 8.34
C LEU A 81 5.89 5.19 9.39
N LEU A 82 6.82 6.14 9.48
CA LEU A 82 7.90 6.12 10.47
C LEU A 82 7.36 6.15 11.90
N GLN A 83 6.37 6.99 12.18
CA GLN A 83 5.68 7.02 13.47
C GLN A 83 4.97 5.70 13.77
N HIS A 84 4.35 5.06 12.78
CA HIS A 84 3.77 3.73 12.93
C HIS A 84 4.83 2.68 13.28
N VAL A 85 5.97 2.67 12.57
CA VAL A 85 7.08 1.75 12.84
C VAL A 85 7.65 1.96 14.25
N ILE A 86 7.84 3.21 14.69
CA ILE A 86 8.25 3.51 16.06
C ILE A 86 7.28 2.86 17.06
N ARG A 87 5.97 3.11 16.91
CA ARG A 87 4.95 2.51 17.80
C ARG A 87 4.98 0.99 17.79
N VAL A 88 5.23 0.37 16.64
CA VAL A 88 5.30 -1.08 16.49
C VAL A 88 6.54 -1.64 17.19
N CYS A 89 7.69 -0.98 17.03
CA CYS A 89 8.95 -1.38 17.66
C CYS A 89 8.94 -1.19 19.19
N GLU A 90 8.21 -0.20 19.70
CA GLU A 90 8.15 0.09 21.15
C GLU A 90 7.09 -0.73 21.90
N ARG A 91 6.15 -1.35 21.18
CA ARG A 91 5.01 -2.02 21.81
C ARG A 91 5.33 -3.48 22.11
N ALA A 92 5.87 -3.70 23.29
CA ALA A 92 5.87 -5.02 23.93
C ALA A 92 4.45 -5.35 24.48
N PRO A 93 4.02 -6.63 24.49
CA PRO A 93 4.75 -7.79 23.97
C PRO A 93 4.76 -7.84 22.43
N TYR A 94 5.86 -8.33 21.88
CA TYR A 94 6.02 -8.50 20.44
C TYR A 94 4.92 -9.42 19.87
N PRO A 95 4.40 -9.14 18.67
CA PRO A 95 3.33 -9.95 18.10
C PRO A 95 3.78 -11.41 17.97
N THR A 96 2.96 -12.34 18.48
CA THR A 96 3.11 -13.76 18.19
C THR A 96 2.59 -14.06 16.78
N ALA A 97 3.01 -15.16 16.16
CA ALA A 97 2.50 -15.59 14.84
C ALA A 97 0.96 -15.56 14.78
N ARG A 98 0.28 -16.04 15.83
CA ARG A 98 -1.19 -16.00 15.94
C ARG A 98 -1.75 -14.57 15.93
N THR A 99 -1.11 -13.64 16.62
CA THR A 99 -1.55 -12.23 16.59
C THR A 99 -1.30 -11.57 15.24
N VAL A 100 -0.27 -12.00 14.51
CA VAL A 100 0.00 -11.56 13.13
C VAL A 100 -1.08 -12.06 12.20
N GLU A 101 -1.43 -13.35 12.27
CA GLU A 101 -2.51 -13.95 11.49
C GLU A 101 -3.85 -13.25 11.75
N LEU A 102 -4.20 -13.01 13.00
CA LEU A 102 -5.44 -12.31 13.36
C LEU A 102 -5.46 -10.87 12.83
N ARG A 103 -4.35 -10.15 12.92
CA ARG A 103 -4.24 -8.80 12.36
C ARG A 103 -4.32 -8.82 10.84
N GLN A 104 -3.68 -9.79 10.18
CA GLN A 104 -3.75 -9.95 8.73
C GLN A 104 -5.18 -10.27 8.29
N ALA A 105 -5.89 -11.15 8.99
CA ALA A 105 -7.29 -11.45 8.72
C ALA A 105 -8.19 -10.22 8.90
N ALA A 106 -8.01 -9.47 9.99
CA ALA A 106 -8.76 -8.24 10.24
C ALA A 106 -8.48 -7.17 9.18
N GLU A 107 -7.23 -7.04 8.72
CA GLU A 107 -6.85 -6.12 7.65
C GLU A 107 -7.46 -6.53 6.31
N THR A 108 -7.35 -7.80 5.93
CA THR A 108 -7.98 -8.34 4.72
C THR A 108 -9.49 -8.11 4.75
N TYR A 109 -10.13 -8.33 5.90
CA TYR A 109 -11.57 -8.07 6.06
C TYR A 109 -11.91 -6.59 5.91
N ARG A 110 -11.15 -5.67 6.53
CA ARG A 110 -11.37 -4.22 6.37
C ARG A 110 -11.21 -3.79 4.91
N ARG A 111 -10.20 -4.33 4.21
CA ARG A 111 -9.96 -4.06 2.79
C ARG A 111 -11.10 -4.56 1.91
N LEU A 112 -11.58 -5.77 2.18
CA LEU A 112 -12.75 -6.33 1.51
C LEU A 112 -13.98 -5.45 1.77
N ALA A 113 -14.26 -5.08 3.02
CA ALA A 113 -15.40 -4.25 3.38
C ALA A 113 -15.36 -2.84 2.76
N ALA A 114 -14.16 -2.32 2.46
CA ALA A 114 -13.97 -1.03 1.78
C ALA A 114 -14.14 -1.10 0.25
N LEU A 115 -14.30 -2.29 -0.32
CA LEU A 115 -14.65 -2.44 -1.74
C LEU A 115 -16.15 -2.20 -1.97
N PRO A 116 -16.54 -1.65 -3.14
CA PRO A 116 -17.95 -1.60 -3.53
C PRO A 116 -18.57 -3.00 -3.56
N GLU A 117 -19.89 -3.10 -3.43
CA GLU A 117 -20.60 -4.37 -3.27
C GLU A 117 -20.30 -5.39 -4.37
N GLY A 118 -20.41 -5.01 -5.65
CA GLY A 118 -20.10 -5.93 -6.76
C GLY A 118 -18.65 -6.43 -6.78
N TRP A 119 -17.70 -5.65 -6.27
CA TRP A 119 -16.30 -6.08 -6.11
C TRP A 119 -16.12 -7.06 -4.94
N ARG A 120 -16.88 -6.89 -3.85
CA ARG A 120 -16.85 -7.81 -2.71
C ARG A 120 -17.37 -9.18 -3.12
N GLU A 121 -18.49 -9.21 -3.84
CA GLU A 121 -19.09 -10.46 -4.35
C GLU A 121 -18.14 -11.20 -5.28
N GLU A 122 -17.49 -10.49 -6.21
CA GLU A 122 -16.52 -11.07 -7.14
C GLU A 122 -15.32 -11.67 -6.43
N VAL A 123 -14.79 -10.99 -5.40
CA VAL A 123 -13.70 -11.54 -4.56
C VAL A 123 -14.15 -12.82 -3.87
N VAL A 124 -15.32 -12.84 -3.23
CA VAL A 124 -15.85 -14.03 -2.56
C VAL A 124 -16.07 -15.16 -3.56
N ARG A 125 -16.61 -14.86 -4.73
CA ARG A 125 -16.83 -15.84 -5.80
C ARG A 125 -15.53 -16.50 -6.25
N ARG A 126 -14.46 -15.75 -6.47
CA ARG A 126 -13.13 -16.29 -6.86
C ARG A 126 -12.54 -17.22 -5.81
N VAL A 127 -12.64 -16.83 -4.54
CA VAL A 127 -12.19 -17.65 -3.41
C VAL A 127 -13.00 -18.95 -3.32
N MET A 128 -14.33 -18.87 -3.45
CA MET A 128 -15.21 -20.04 -3.36
C MET A 128 -15.04 -21.02 -4.54
N MET A 129 -14.66 -20.52 -5.71
CA MET A 129 -14.31 -21.35 -6.88
C MET A 129 -12.94 -22.04 -6.74
N GLY A 130 -12.26 -21.88 -5.59
CA GLY A 130 -10.99 -22.55 -5.28
C GLY A 130 -9.79 -22.01 -6.04
N GLY A 131 -9.92 -20.85 -6.69
CA GLY A 131 -8.88 -20.29 -7.55
C GLY A 131 -7.80 -19.50 -6.81
N GLU A 132 -8.13 -18.87 -5.68
CA GLU A 132 -7.26 -17.88 -5.02
C GLU A 132 -7.48 -17.85 -3.49
N ASP A 133 -6.45 -17.47 -2.73
CA ASP A 133 -6.57 -17.15 -1.31
C ASP A 133 -7.17 -15.74 -1.12
N MET A 134 -7.98 -15.58 -0.06
CA MET A 134 -8.69 -14.32 0.21
C MET A 134 -7.79 -13.06 0.22
N PRO A 135 -6.59 -13.06 0.83
CA PRO A 135 -5.71 -11.90 0.79
C PRO A 135 -5.28 -11.51 -0.64
N HIS A 136 -4.97 -12.49 -1.48
CA HIS A 136 -4.58 -12.25 -2.87
C HIS A 136 -5.75 -11.72 -3.70
N ALA A 137 -6.92 -12.35 -3.59
CA ALA A 137 -8.12 -11.94 -4.31
C ALA A 137 -8.53 -10.49 -3.98
N VAL A 138 -8.45 -10.10 -2.70
CA VAL A 138 -8.69 -8.70 -2.27
C VAL A 138 -7.66 -7.74 -2.87
N ALA A 139 -6.37 -8.11 -2.90
CA ALA A 139 -5.33 -7.26 -3.45
C ALA A 139 -5.49 -7.07 -4.98
N GLU A 140 -5.79 -8.13 -5.72
CA GLU A 140 -6.05 -8.08 -7.16
C GLU A 140 -7.29 -7.23 -7.49
N ALA A 141 -8.35 -7.35 -6.70
CA ALA A 141 -9.54 -6.50 -6.85
C ALA A 141 -9.21 -5.02 -6.63
N GLN A 142 -8.44 -4.68 -5.58
CA GLN A 142 -8.00 -3.30 -5.33
C GLN A 142 -7.11 -2.76 -6.46
N MET A 143 -6.18 -3.57 -6.97
CA MET A 143 -5.30 -3.19 -8.07
C MET A 143 -6.08 -2.99 -9.36
N SER A 144 -6.98 -3.92 -9.70
CA SER A 144 -7.85 -3.83 -10.88
C SER A 144 -8.74 -2.58 -10.81
N ARG A 145 -9.35 -2.32 -9.65
CA ARG A 145 -10.13 -1.11 -9.38
C ARG A 145 -9.31 0.17 -9.58
N ASN A 146 -8.09 0.22 -9.06
CA ASN A 146 -7.19 1.36 -9.23
C ASN A 146 -6.76 1.57 -10.69
N ARG A 147 -6.54 0.48 -11.46
CA ARG A 147 -6.24 0.56 -12.89
C ARG A 147 -7.42 1.12 -13.69
N LEU A 148 -8.63 0.59 -13.46
CA LEU A 148 -9.85 1.07 -14.13
C LEU A 148 -10.11 2.54 -13.83
N ARG A 149 -9.95 2.94 -12.55
CA ARG A 149 -10.04 4.35 -12.15
C ARG A 149 -9.04 5.23 -12.90
N SER A 150 -7.83 4.73 -13.11
CA SER A 150 -6.78 5.47 -13.81
C SER A 150 -7.02 5.61 -15.30
N TRP A 151 -7.68 4.64 -15.94
CA TRP A 151 -7.92 4.63 -17.39
C TRP A 151 -9.23 5.31 -17.79
N TYR A 152 -10.29 5.13 -16.99
CA TYR A 152 -11.65 5.51 -17.36
C TYR A 152 -12.26 6.57 -16.43
N GLY A 153 -11.51 7.04 -15.43
CA GLY A 153 -11.99 8.01 -14.45
C GLY A 153 -12.75 7.37 -13.28
N PRO A 154 -13.21 8.19 -12.30
CA PRO A 154 -13.81 7.71 -11.06
C PRO A 154 -15.15 6.97 -11.26
N GLU A 155 -15.92 7.32 -12.29
CA GLU A 155 -17.26 6.78 -12.53
C GLU A 155 -17.24 5.31 -13.00
N ALA A 156 -16.14 4.86 -13.62
CA ALA A 156 -15.98 3.49 -14.13
C ALA A 156 -15.84 2.42 -13.03
N VAL A 157 -15.99 2.81 -11.76
CA VAL A 157 -15.57 2.03 -10.59
C VAL A 157 -16.72 1.85 -9.59
N GLU A 158 -17.82 2.59 -9.75
CA GLU A 158 -18.90 2.62 -8.75
C GLU A 158 -19.87 1.44 -8.88
N ASP A 159 -20.02 0.79 -10.05
CA ASP A 159 -21.03 -0.28 -10.21
C ASP A 159 -20.66 -1.49 -11.09
N THR A 160 -19.45 -1.58 -11.66
CA THR A 160 -19.15 -2.68 -12.60
C THR A 160 -18.20 -3.72 -12.00
N PRO A 161 -18.67 -4.92 -11.62
CA PRO A 161 -17.78 -6.06 -11.51
C PRO A 161 -17.24 -6.33 -12.91
N VAL A 162 -15.92 -6.19 -13.10
CA VAL A 162 -15.28 -6.69 -14.33
C VAL A 162 -15.32 -8.20 -14.24
N THR A 163 -16.41 -8.77 -14.73
CA THR A 163 -16.51 -10.20 -15.03
C THR A 163 -15.32 -10.54 -15.91
N GLY A 164 -14.47 -11.46 -15.43
CA GLY A 164 -13.32 -11.95 -16.16
C GLY A 164 -13.75 -12.64 -17.45
N ALA A 165 -13.89 -11.85 -18.51
CA ALA A 165 -13.89 -12.28 -19.89
C ALA A 165 -13.35 -11.08 -20.67
N GLY A 166 -12.19 -11.26 -21.31
CA GLY A 166 -11.59 -10.22 -22.11
C GLY A 166 -12.57 -9.76 -23.18
N VAL A 167 -13.08 -8.54 -23.02
CA VAL A 167 -13.67 -7.77 -24.10
C VAL A 167 -12.98 -6.41 -24.03
N TRP A 168 -11.89 -6.32 -24.78
CA TRP A 168 -11.46 -5.03 -25.29
C TRP A 168 -12.62 -4.48 -26.10
N PRO A 169 -13.12 -3.26 -25.84
CA PRO A 169 -14.03 -2.63 -26.78
C PRO A 169 -13.25 -2.43 -28.07
N GLU A 170 -13.59 -3.26 -29.06
CA GLU A 170 -13.22 -3.10 -30.46
C GLU A 170 -13.45 -1.64 -30.83
N THR A 171 -12.41 -1.00 -31.34
CA THR A 171 -12.46 0.35 -31.90
C THR A 171 -13.62 0.45 -32.88
N ALA A 172 -14.69 1.11 -32.47
CA ALA A 172 -15.79 1.49 -33.34
C ALA A 172 -15.35 2.63 -34.26
N GLU A 173 -14.50 2.33 -35.24
CA GLU A 173 -14.29 3.16 -36.43
C GLU A 173 -14.66 2.31 -37.65
N GLY A 174 -15.95 2.35 -38.01
CA GLY A 174 -16.46 1.58 -39.13
C GLY A 174 -17.96 1.77 -39.39
N ARG A 175 -18.34 2.99 -39.82
CA ARG A 175 -19.54 3.40 -40.60
C ARG A 175 -19.58 4.95 -40.53
N GLU A 176 -19.59 5.74 -41.59
CA GLU A 176 -20.32 5.65 -42.85
C GLU A 176 -19.66 6.53 -43.93
N ALA A 177 -19.55 5.98 -45.14
CA ALA A 177 -19.52 6.77 -46.36
C ALA A 177 -20.96 6.92 -46.85
N ALA A 178 -21.39 8.15 -47.17
CA ALA A 178 -22.28 8.52 -48.29
C ALA A 178 -23.03 9.84 -48.01
N SER A 179 -22.57 10.93 -48.64
CA SER A 179 -23.37 11.88 -49.46
C SER A 179 -22.46 12.94 -50.05
#